data_AF-K5CSV0-F1
#
_entry.id   AF-K5CSV0-F1
#
_cell.length_a   1.000
_cell.length_b   1.000
_cell.length_c   1.000
_cell.angle_alpha   90.00
_cell.angle_beta   90.00
_cell.angle_gamma   90.00
#
_symmetry.space_group_name_H-M   'P 1'
#
loop_
_entity.id
_entity.type
_entity.pdbx_description
1 polymer ?
#
loop_
_entity_poly.entity_id
_entity_poly.type
_entity_poly.pdbx_seq_one_letter_code
_entity_poly.pdbx_strand_id
1 'polypeptide(L)'
;MTSNNKTNRTVGKNMDRIMELLSKLRFYGMLETYRNDCRTTSSDGMTNDEFLKWLLESEYDYRRNVSIERLIRSANFRYKAYMEKIDYTIKRNLDRNQIERLASLDFIRDGQNIFITGSSGTGKSYIASAIGYEACKNGIKTLYSNASKLMGQLKMAKNKGTIEPEMKKK
;
A
#
# COMPACT_ATOMS: atom_id res chain seq x y z
N MET A 1 48.02 15.40 21.24
CA MET A 1 47.19 14.93 20.10
C MET A 1 46.58 13.55 20.38
N THR A 2 45.65 13.43 21.34
CA THR A 2 45.08 12.13 21.77
C THR A 2 43.55 12.11 21.92
N SER A 3 42.84 13.22 21.66
CA SER A 3 41.39 13.30 21.89
C SER A 3 40.50 12.72 20.78
N ASN A 4 41.03 12.34 19.60
CA ASN A 4 40.19 11.96 18.45
C ASN A 4 39.72 10.48 18.45
N ASN A 5 40.32 9.62 19.28
CA ASN A 5 40.08 8.17 19.25
C ASN A 5 38.97 7.70 20.22
N LYS A 6 38.73 8.46 21.30
CA LYS A 6 37.64 8.16 22.26
C LYS A 6 36.28 8.58 21.70
N THR A 7 36.19 9.73 21.04
CA THR A 7 34.93 10.27 20.48
C THR A 7 34.37 9.36 19.39
N ASN A 8 35.22 8.87 18.47
CA ASN A 8 34.79 7.94 17.42
C ASN A 8 34.31 6.57 17.95
N ARG A 9 34.91 6.04 19.03
CA ARG A 9 34.44 4.79 19.67
C ARG A 9 33.08 4.95 20.36
N THR A 10 32.85 6.08 21.02
CA THR A 10 31.57 6.35 21.69
C THR A 10 30.43 6.56 20.69
N VAL A 11 30.70 7.25 19.58
CA VAL A 11 29.72 7.43 18.48
C VAL A 11 29.34 6.07 17.87
N GLY A 12 30.31 5.21 17.55
CA GLY A 12 30.01 3.86 17.04
C GLY A 12 29.14 3.04 17.99
N LYS A 13 29.44 3.06 19.30
CA LYS A 13 28.66 2.34 20.32
C LYS A 13 27.22 2.87 20.46
N ASN A 14 27.02 4.18 20.32
CA ASN A 14 25.69 4.78 20.34
C ASN A 14 24.88 4.44 19.09
N MET A 15 25.52 4.42 17.92
CA MET A 15 24.89 4.03 16.64
C MET A 15 24.38 2.59 16.69
N ASP A 16 25.20 1.66 17.20
CA ASP A 16 24.82 0.26 17.37
C ASP A 16 23.63 0.11 18.33
N ARG A 17 23.63 0.88 19.42
CA ARG A 17 22.53 0.86 20.38
C ARG A 17 21.23 1.41 19.80
N ILE A 18 21.30 2.46 18.99
CA ILE A 18 20.13 3.03 18.30
C ILE A 18 19.56 2.00 17.32
N MET A 19 20.39 1.35 16.51
CA MET A 19 19.93 0.30 15.59
C MET A 19 19.29 -0.88 16.33
N GLU A 20 19.85 -1.30 17.47
CA GLU A 20 19.27 -2.35 18.31
C GLU A 20 17.88 -1.94 18.84
N LEU A 21 17.73 -0.69 19.30
CA LEU A 21 16.46 -0.17 19.80
C LEU A 21 15.42 -0.04 18.68
N LEU A 22 15.78 0.48 17.51
CA LEU A 22 14.88 0.58 16.36
C LEU A 22 14.38 -0.79 15.92
N SER A 23 15.26 -1.80 15.90
CA SER A 23 14.89 -3.19 15.61
C SER A 23 13.92 -3.77 16.67
N LYS A 24 14.22 -3.58 17.96
CA LYS A 24 13.36 -4.05 19.07
C LYS A 24 11.98 -3.39 19.07
N LEU A 25 11.91 -2.10 18.73
CA LEU A 25 10.67 -1.34 18.62
C LEU A 25 9.92 -1.58 17.29
N ARG A 26 10.51 -2.35 16.36
CA ARG A 26 9.97 -2.63 15.02
C ARG A 26 9.82 -1.37 14.17
N PHE A 27 10.71 -0.41 14.33
CA PHE A 27 10.83 0.76 13.46
C PHE A 27 11.74 0.45 12.28
N TYR A 28 11.24 -0.40 11.37
CA TYR A 28 12.03 -0.95 10.28
C TYR A 28 12.35 0.09 9.20
N GLY A 29 11.43 1.02 8.91
CA GLY A 29 11.67 2.11 7.96
C GLY A 29 12.76 3.04 8.47
N MET A 30 12.65 3.46 9.73
CA MET A 30 13.74 4.21 10.39
C MET A 30 15.06 3.46 10.39
N LEU A 31 15.04 2.17 10.71
CA LEU A 31 16.26 1.37 10.79
C LEU A 31 16.99 1.31 9.44
N GLU A 32 16.27 1.11 8.35
CA GLU A 32 16.82 1.08 6.99
C GLU A 32 17.40 2.44 6.61
N THR A 33 16.61 3.50 6.80
CA THR A 33 16.97 4.90 6.54
C THR A 33 18.21 5.33 7.34
N TYR A 34 18.20 5.06 8.65
CA TYR A 34 19.30 5.36 9.57
C TYR A 34 20.59 4.60 9.19
N ARG A 35 20.47 3.33 8.79
CA ARG A 35 21.61 2.50 8.39
C ARG A 35 22.25 2.99 7.08
N ASN A 36 21.44 3.49 6.14
CA ASN A 36 21.92 3.96 4.85
C ASN A 36 22.65 5.31 5.00
N ASP A 37 22.09 6.23 5.79
CA ASP A 37 22.57 7.61 5.80
C ASP A 37 23.63 7.89 6.86
N CYS A 38 23.68 7.16 7.98
CA CYS A 38 24.81 7.26 8.92
C CYS A 38 26.13 6.75 8.33
N ARG A 39 26.10 6.04 7.20
CA ARG A 39 27.30 5.60 6.47
C ARG A 39 27.83 6.67 5.51
N THR A 40 26.95 7.50 4.97
CA THR A 40 27.30 8.71 4.22
C THR A 40 27.49 9.85 5.20
N THR A 41 28.71 10.00 5.66
CA THR A 41 29.10 11.06 6.60
C THR A 41 28.60 12.42 6.10
N SER A 42 27.99 13.17 7.01
CA SER A 42 27.44 14.52 6.85
C SER A 42 26.06 14.61 6.19
N SER A 43 25.04 14.58 7.05
CA SER A 43 23.89 15.49 6.93
C SER A 43 24.39 16.95 7.01
N ASP A 44 25.21 17.40 6.05
CA ASP A 44 25.71 18.76 5.98
C ASP A 44 24.52 19.66 5.63
N GLY A 45 23.84 20.16 6.67
CA GLY A 45 22.80 21.18 6.56
C GLY A 45 21.46 20.83 7.21
N MET A 46 21.19 19.59 7.60
CA MET A 46 19.95 19.27 8.32
C MET A 46 20.07 19.58 9.81
N THR A 47 19.10 20.31 10.33
CA THR A 47 18.89 20.48 11.76
C THR A 47 18.47 19.15 12.41
N ASN A 48 18.63 19.04 13.73
CA ASN A 48 18.20 17.84 14.47
C ASN A 48 16.71 17.53 14.25
N ASP A 49 15.88 18.57 14.13
CA ASP A 49 14.44 18.43 13.92
C ASP A 49 14.12 17.90 12.51
N GLU A 50 14.83 18.37 11.48
CA GLU A 50 14.70 17.87 10.11
C GLU A 50 15.13 16.41 10.00
N PHE A 51 16.23 16.04 10.67
CA PHE A 51 16.69 14.66 10.71
C PHE A 51 15.67 13.74 11.40
N LEU A 52 15.14 14.16 12.55
CA LEU A 52 14.11 13.40 13.27
C LEU A 52 12.82 13.27 12.45
N LYS A 53 12.37 14.37 11.82
CA LYS A 53 11.21 14.38 10.95
C LYS A 53 11.38 13.39 9.80
N TRP A 54 12.52 13.43 9.13
CA TRP A 54 12.81 12.54 8.00
C TRP A 54 12.81 11.06 8.40
N LEU A 55 13.40 10.72 9.56
CA LEU A 55 13.32 9.37 10.13
C LEU A 55 11.87 8.95 10.43
N LEU A 56 11.05 9.84 10.99
CA LEU A 56 9.65 9.58 11.29
C LEU A 56 8.81 9.37 10.02
N GLU A 57 9.05 10.18 9.00
CA GLU A 57 8.39 10.05 7.69
C GLU A 57 8.74 8.71 7.03
N SER A 58 10.01 8.27 7.10
CA SER A 58 10.41 6.98 6.52
C SER A 58 9.74 5.78 7.19
N GLU A 59 9.58 5.81 8.52
CA GLU A 59 8.84 4.78 9.24
C GLU A 59 7.34 4.82 8.91
N TYR A 60 6.77 6.02 8.82
CA TYR A 60 5.37 6.19 8.45
C TYR A 60 5.09 5.59 7.07
N ASP A 61 5.92 5.91 6.09
CA ASP A 61 5.81 5.40 4.73
C ASP A 61 6.02 3.88 4.67
N TYR A 62 7.01 3.37 5.40
CA TYR A 62 7.23 1.92 5.50
C TYR A 62 5.99 1.19 6.02
N ARG A 63 5.40 1.66 7.14
CA ARG A 63 4.19 1.07 7.72
C ARG A 63 3.00 1.16 6.77
N ARG A 64 2.84 2.31 6.11
CA ARG A 64 1.79 2.52 5.10
C ARG A 64 1.93 1.52 3.96
N ASN A 65 3.13 1.35 3.42
CA ASN A 65 3.41 0.42 2.33
C ASN A 65 3.13 -1.04 2.74
N VAL A 66 3.59 -1.47 3.92
CA VAL A 66 3.29 -2.81 4.45
C VAL A 66 1.79 -3.03 4.60
N SER A 67 1.04 -2.03 5.06
CA SER A 67 -0.41 -2.10 5.19
C SER A 67 -1.09 -2.26 3.82
N ILE A 68 -0.68 -1.45 2.84
CA ILE A 68 -1.19 -1.49 1.47
C ILE A 68 -0.91 -2.86 0.83
N GLU A 69 0.32 -3.37 0.94
CA GLU A 69 0.68 -4.69 0.41
C GLU A 69 -0.16 -5.81 1.02
N ARG A 70 -0.41 -5.73 2.33
CA ARG A 70 -1.28 -6.69 3.03
C ARG A 70 -2.70 -6.64 2.47
N LEU A 71 -3.26 -5.45 2.23
CA LEU A 71 -4.59 -5.28 1.63
C LEU A 71 -4.64 -5.85 0.22
N ILE A 72 -3.65 -5.53 -0.63
CA ILE A 72 -3.56 -6.04 -2.00
C ILE A 72 -3.48 -7.58 -2.01
N ARG A 73 -2.64 -8.15 -1.13
CA ARG A 73 -2.50 -9.61 -0.99
C ARG A 73 -3.80 -10.25 -0.52
N SER A 74 -4.48 -9.63 0.44
CA SER A 74 -5.76 -10.13 0.96
C SER A 74 -6.90 -10.05 -0.06
N ALA A 75 -6.88 -9.05 -0.95
CA ALA A 75 -7.90 -8.88 -1.98
C ALA A 75 -7.82 -9.94 -3.09
N ASN A 76 -6.66 -10.59 -3.25
CA ASN A 76 -6.42 -11.69 -4.18
C ASN A 76 -6.78 -11.38 -5.64
N PHE A 77 -6.30 -10.23 -6.12
CA PHE A 77 -6.52 -9.79 -7.50
C PHE A 77 -5.90 -10.75 -8.52
N ARG A 78 -6.58 -10.93 -9.65
CA ARG A 78 -6.06 -11.74 -10.77
C ARG A 78 -4.84 -11.12 -11.45
N TYR A 79 -4.75 -9.79 -11.45
CA TYR A 79 -3.70 -9.03 -12.15
C TYR A 79 -3.10 -7.97 -11.23
N LYS A 80 -1.81 -7.67 -11.39
CA LYS A 80 -1.19 -6.45 -10.85
C LYS A 80 -1.56 -5.28 -11.76
N ALA A 81 -2.67 -4.62 -11.45
CA ALA A 81 -3.25 -3.58 -12.28
C ALA A 81 -3.06 -2.21 -11.63
N TYR A 82 -2.70 -1.22 -12.45
CA TYR A 82 -2.41 0.14 -12.03
C TYR A 82 -3.17 1.09 -12.96
N MET A 83 -3.78 2.14 -12.40
CA MET A 83 -4.58 3.10 -13.17
C MET A 83 -3.74 3.82 -14.23
N GLU A 84 -2.47 4.06 -13.89
CA GLU A 84 -1.47 4.72 -14.73
C GLU A 84 -1.07 3.89 -15.96
N LYS A 85 -1.32 2.57 -15.92
CA LYS A 85 -1.01 1.64 -17.01
C LYS A 85 -2.23 1.32 -17.88
N ILE A 86 -3.34 2.03 -17.70
CA ILE A 86 -4.51 1.88 -18.57
C ILE A 86 -4.19 2.51 -19.92
N ASP A 87 -4.30 1.70 -20.98
CA ASP A 87 -4.09 2.14 -22.35
C ASP A 87 -5.36 2.79 -22.91
N TYR A 88 -5.29 4.10 -23.16
CA TYR A 88 -6.35 4.91 -23.76
C TYR A 88 -6.19 5.10 -25.28
N THR A 89 -5.08 4.62 -25.88
CA THR A 89 -4.79 4.81 -27.31
C THR A 89 -5.65 3.92 -28.20
N ILE A 90 -6.06 2.76 -27.68
CA ILE A 90 -6.95 1.84 -28.38
C ILE A 90 -8.36 2.43 -28.35
N LYS A 91 -9.02 2.53 -29.51
CA LYS A 91 -10.44 2.94 -29.66
C LYS A 91 -11.39 1.94 -28.95
N ARG A 92 -11.41 1.98 -27.62
CA ARG A 92 -12.30 1.20 -26.73
C ARG A 92 -13.49 2.00 -26.24
N ASN A 93 -13.65 3.23 -26.75
CA ASN A 93 -14.63 4.20 -26.25
C ASN A 93 -14.49 4.44 -24.73
N LEU A 94 -13.24 4.47 -24.25
CA LEU A 94 -12.92 4.65 -22.85
C LEU A 94 -12.69 6.13 -22.57
N ASP A 95 -13.57 6.76 -21.79
CA ASP A 95 -13.40 8.16 -21.39
C ASP A 95 -12.37 8.26 -20.25
N ARG A 96 -11.25 8.90 -20.53
CA ARG A 96 -10.17 9.15 -19.54
C ARG A 96 -10.69 9.93 -18.34
N ASN A 97 -11.57 10.91 -18.55
CA ASN A 97 -12.14 11.70 -17.46
C ASN A 97 -13.05 10.87 -16.56
N GLN A 98 -13.74 9.86 -17.10
CA GLN A 98 -14.51 8.92 -16.27
C GLN A 98 -13.59 8.05 -15.42
N ILE A 99 -12.52 7.49 -15.99
CA ILE A 99 -11.59 6.64 -15.22
C ILE A 99 -10.87 7.43 -14.13
N GLU A 100 -10.45 8.66 -14.41
CA GLU A 100 -9.84 9.53 -13.39
C GLU A 100 -10.83 9.87 -12.26
N ARG A 101 -12.11 10.12 -12.57
CA ARG A 101 -13.16 10.25 -11.54
C ARG A 101 -13.34 8.99 -10.71
N LEU A 102 -13.27 7.81 -11.34
CA LEU A 102 -13.31 6.54 -10.59
C LEU A 102 -12.08 6.33 -9.71
N ALA A 103 -10.94 6.94 -10.05
CA ALA A 103 -9.73 6.89 -9.23
C ALA A 103 -9.83 7.71 -7.93
N SER A 104 -10.78 8.66 -7.82
CA SER A 104 -11.06 9.35 -6.55
C SER A 104 -11.74 8.45 -5.52
N LEU A 105 -12.33 7.33 -5.98
CA LEU A 105 -13.05 6.36 -5.16
C LEU A 105 -14.29 6.91 -4.43
N ASP A 106 -14.78 8.09 -4.81
CA ASP A 106 -15.96 8.72 -4.16
C ASP A 106 -17.20 7.83 -4.26
N PHE A 107 -17.34 7.05 -5.33
CA PHE A 107 -18.42 6.07 -5.48
C PHE A 107 -18.49 5.06 -4.31
N ILE A 108 -17.36 4.74 -3.67
CA ILE A 108 -17.31 3.85 -2.51
C ILE A 108 -17.93 4.55 -1.30
N ARG A 109 -17.59 5.84 -1.10
CA ARG A 109 -18.13 6.66 0.00
C ARG A 109 -19.62 6.90 -0.18
N ASP A 110 -20.05 7.09 -1.42
CA ASP A 110 -21.45 7.34 -1.77
C ASP A 110 -22.29 6.06 -1.87
N GLY A 111 -21.69 4.88 -1.68
CA GLY A 111 -22.38 3.58 -1.76
C GLY A 111 -22.89 3.24 -3.16
N GLN A 112 -22.26 3.78 -4.20
CA GLN A 112 -22.65 3.59 -5.60
C GLN A 112 -21.98 2.36 -6.21
N ASN A 113 -22.69 1.71 -7.13
CA ASN A 113 -22.20 0.54 -7.86
C ASN A 113 -21.70 0.94 -9.25
N ILE A 114 -20.56 0.40 -9.65
CA ILE A 114 -20.00 0.59 -10.99
C ILE A 114 -20.24 -0.66 -11.82
N PHE A 115 -20.84 -0.48 -12.99
CA PHE A 115 -20.96 -1.51 -14.01
C PHE A 115 -20.02 -1.19 -15.18
N ILE A 116 -19.08 -2.10 -15.46
CA ILE A 116 -18.17 -1.98 -16.60
C ILE A 116 -18.68 -2.89 -17.72
N THR A 117 -19.12 -2.30 -18.83
CA THR A 117 -19.69 -3.02 -19.98
C THR A 117 -18.79 -2.91 -21.20
N GLY A 118 -19.01 -3.79 -22.19
CA GLY A 118 -18.25 -3.82 -23.45
C GLY A 118 -17.84 -5.23 -23.89
N SER A 119 -17.36 -5.34 -25.13
CA SER A 119 -16.98 -6.62 -25.76
C SER A 119 -15.95 -7.42 -24.95
N SER A 120 -15.92 -8.74 -25.13
CA SER A 120 -14.88 -9.58 -24.49
C SER A 120 -13.47 -9.12 -24.87
N GLY A 121 -12.50 -9.27 -23.97
CA GLY A 121 -11.11 -8.90 -24.23
C GLY A 121 -10.75 -7.41 -24.14
N THR A 122 -11.70 -6.51 -23.88
CA THR A 122 -11.44 -5.05 -23.81
C THR A 122 -10.78 -4.56 -22.51
N GLY A 123 -10.39 -5.47 -21.60
CA GLY A 123 -9.71 -5.10 -20.36
C GLY A 123 -10.62 -4.75 -19.17
N LYS A 124 -11.92 -5.08 -19.21
CA LYS A 124 -12.86 -4.82 -18.10
C LYS A 124 -12.37 -5.34 -16.74
N SER A 125 -11.88 -6.58 -16.70
CA SER A 125 -11.30 -7.17 -15.48
C SER A 125 -10.02 -6.46 -15.03
N TYR A 126 -9.25 -5.90 -15.96
CA TYR A 126 -8.08 -5.10 -15.66
C TYR A 126 -8.49 -3.78 -15.00
N ILE A 127 -9.45 -3.05 -15.58
CA ILE A 127 -9.96 -1.79 -15.03
C ILE A 127 -10.55 -2.02 -13.63
N ALA A 128 -11.38 -3.04 -13.45
CA ALA A 128 -11.91 -3.39 -12.13
C ALA A 128 -10.80 -3.71 -11.11
N SER A 129 -9.74 -4.39 -11.55
CA SER A 129 -8.58 -4.66 -10.70
C SER A 129 -7.83 -3.37 -10.38
N ALA A 130 -7.62 -2.47 -11.35
CA ALA A 130 -6.92 -1.20 -11.15
C ALA A 130 -7.65 -0.30 -10.14
N ILE A 131 -8.97 -0.19 -10.25
CA ILE A 131 -9.82 0.48 -9.25
C ILE A 131 -9.65 -0.17 -7.86
N GLY A 132 -9.67 -1.50 -7.80
CA GLY A 132 -9.48 -2.22 -6.54
C GLY A 132 -8.09 -2.01 -5.93
N TYR A 133 -7.03 -1.92 -6.74
CA TYR A 133 -5.68 -1.58 -6.28
C TYR A 133 -5.65 -0.17 -5.69
N GLU A 134 -6.27 0.79 -6.38
CA GLU A 134 -6.35 2.17 -5.90
C GLU A 134 -7.12 2.25 -4.57
N ALA A 135 -8.19 1.47 -4.42
CA ALA A 135 -8.88 1.32 -3.14
C ALA A 135 -7.97 0.79 -2.03
N CYS A 136 -7.15 -0.24 -2.30
CA CYS A 136 -6.18 -0.75 -1.33
C CYS A 136 -5.10 0.28 -0.97
N LYS A 137 -4.61 1.08 -1.93
CA LYS A 137 -3.65 2.17 -1.66
C LYS A 137 -4.24 3.24 -0.73
N ASN A 138 -5.55 3.46 -0.80
CA ASN A 138 -6.31 4.36 0.07
C ASN A 138 -6.76 3.69 1.38
N GLY A 139 -6.23 2.50 1.71
CA GLY A 139 -6.53 1.80 2.97
C GLY A 139 -7.90 1.11 3.00
N ILE A 140 -8.60 1.04 1.87
CA ILE A 140 -9.91 0.39 1.76
C ILE A 140 -9.71 -1.12 1.57
N LYS A 141 -10.44 -1.90 2.36
CA LYS A 141 -10.46 -3.36 2.22
C LYS A 141 -11.23 -3.75 0.97
N THR A 142 -10.59 -4.51 0.09
CA THR A 142 -11.16 -4.91 -1.21
C THR A 142 -11.21 -6.43 -1.34
N LEU A 143 -12.16 -6.92 -2.15
CA LEU A 143 -12.30 -8.34 -2.51
C LEU A 143 -12.45 -8.47 -4.02
N TYR A 144 -11.58 -9.25 -4.64
CA TYR A 144 -11.72 -9.65 -6.03
C TYR A 144 -12.23 -11.10 -6.13
N SER A 145 -13.33 -11.31 -6.84
CA SER A 145 -13.86 -12.65 -7.09
C SER A 145 -14.63 -12.74 -8.40
N ASN A 146 -14.73 -13.95 -8.95
CA ASN A 146 -15.67 -14.24 -10.01
C ASN A 146 -17.10 -14.24 -9.45
N ALA A 147 -18.03 -13.57 -10.13
CA ALA A 147 -19.41 -13.43 -9.67
C ALA A 147 -20.09 -14.79 -9.40
N SER A 148 -19.96 -15.77 -10.30
CA SER A 148 -20.55 -17.10 -10.13
C SER A 148 -19.99 -17.82 -8.90
N LYS A 149 -18.67 -17.71 -8.67
CA LYS A 149 -18.02 -18.29 -7.48
C LYS A 149 -18.49 -17.62 -6.20
N LEU A 150 -18.56 -16.29 -6.19
CA LEU A 150 -19.04 -15.51 -5.05
C LEU A 150 -20.49 -15.86 -4.70
N MET A 151 -21.37 -15.93 -5.71
CA MET A 151 -22.77 -16.31 -5.52
C MET A 151 -22.92 -17.73 -4.96
N GLY A 152 -22.12 -18.68 -5.45
CA GLY A 152 -22.10 -20.04 -4.90
C GLY A 152 -21.70 -20.06 -3.42
N GLN A 153 -20.64 -19.33 -3.05
CA GLN A 153 -20.20 -19.20 -1.66
C GLN A 153 -21.27 -18.57 -0.76
N LEU A 154 -21.90 -17.49 -1.22
CA LEU A 154 -22.97 -16.81 -0.48
C LEU A 154 -24.21 -17.71 -0.32
N LYS A 155 -24.58 -18.49 -1.35
CA LYS A 155 -25.69 -19.44 -1.27
C LYS A 155 -25.42 -20.54 -0.24
N MET A 156 -24.20 -21.07 -0.21
CA MET A 156 -23.80 -22.06 0.80
C MET A 156 -23.80 -21.46 2.22
N ALA A 157 -23.29 -20.24 2.38
CA ALA A 157 -23.31 -19.52 3.66
C ALA A 157 -24.75 -19.25 4.13
N LYS A 158 -25.67 -18.93 3.21
CA LYS A 158 -27.10 -18.79 3.50
C LYS A 158 -27.72 -20.06 4.04
N ASN A 159 -27.45 -21.19 3.39
CA ASN A 159 -27.98 -22.48 3.83
C ASN A 159 -27.43 -22.92 5.19
N LYS A 160 -26.22 -22.46 5.56
CA LYS A 160 -25.59 -22.75 6.86
C LYS A 160 -25.93 -21.72 7.95
N GLY A 161 -26.67 -20.66 7.63
CA GLY A 161 -26.95 -19.56 8.58
C GLY A 161 -25.74 -18.67 8.88
N THR A 162 -24.66 -18.75 8.10
CA THR A 162 -23.39 -18.06 8.36
C THR A 162 -23.12 -16.92 7.38
N ILE A 163 -24.16 -16.23 6.88
CA ILE A 163 -24.00 -15.15 5.87
C ILE A 163 -23.21 -13.98 6.44
N GLU A 164 -23.61 -13.47 7.61
CA GLU A 164 -22.96 -12.31 8.22
C GLU A 164 -21.46 -12.50 8.43
N PRO A 165 -20.98 -13.62 9.04
CA PRO A 165 -19.54 -13.83 9.17
C PRO A 165 -18.86 -14.06 7.83
N GLU A 166 -19.53 -14.57 6.80
CA GLU A 166 -18.93 -14.72 5.46
C GLU A 166 -18.85 -13.39 4.70
N MET A 167 -19.80 -12.48 4.93
CA MET A 167 -19.75 -11.10 4.44
C MET A 167 -18.72 -10.26 5.20
N LYS A 168 -18.57 -10.50 6.51
CA LYS A 168 -17.56 -9.87 7.39
C LYS A 168 -16.19 -10.54 7.34
N LYS A 169 -16.05 -11.70 6.70
CA LYS A 169 -14.75 -12.34 6.41
C LYS A 169 -14.01 -11.45 5.41
N LYS A 170 -13.35 -10.41 5.93
CA LYS A 170 -12.29 -9.60 5.34
C LYS A 170 -11.85 -8.45 6.26
#